data_AF-A0A1X7VCK2-F1
#
_entry.id   AF-A0A1X7VCK2-F1
#
_cell.length_a   1.000
_cell.length_b   1.000
_cell.length_c   1.000
_cell.angle_alpha   90.00
_cell.angle_beta   90.00
_cell.angle_gamma   90.00
#
_symmetry.space_group_name_H-M   'P 1'
#
loop_
_entity.id
_entity.type
_entity.pdbx_description
1 polymer ?
#
loop_
_entity_poly.entity_id
_entity_poly.type
_entity_poly.pdbx_seq_one_letter_code
_entity_poly.pdbx_strand_id
1 'polypeptide(L)'
;SCGVSCSRCLDSSCCTECQLGYEWSYGVLCWEVFSAGKIPYPGMDPIGLVELLDGGQRLSCPHNEACSEDIYSLMQQCWAESPDDRPLFSDLVGSVNALIMPLAPYLIVSNDSTFQLNHDHIYY
;
A
#
# COMPACT_ATOMS: atom_id res chain seq x y z
N SER A 1 -10.20 -19.76 -13.18
CA SER A 1 -10.61 -19.12 -14.45
C SER A 1 -10.00 -17.73 -14.52
N CYS A 2 -8.81 -17.60 -15.13
CA CYS A 2 -8.13 -16.31 -15.23
C CYS A 2 -8.63 -15.62 -16.51
N GLY A 3 -9.40 -14.54 -16.35
CA GLY A 3 -10.08 -13.83 -17.41
C GLY A 3 -9.60 -12.38 -17.51
N VAL A 4 -8.34 -12.17 -17.89
CA VAL A 4 -7.85 -10.88 -18.40
C VAL A 4 -6.80 -11.17 -19.48
N SER A 5 -7.22 -11.15 -20.74
CA SER A 5 -6.32 -11.31 -21.88
C SER A 5 -5.53 -10.01 -22.06
N CYS A 6 -4.33 -9.94 -21.49
CA CYS A 6 -3.37 -8.87 -21.79
C CYS A 6 -2.84 -9.09 -23.22
N SER A 7 -3.23 -8.22 -24.15
CA SER A 7 -2.90 -8.34 -25.58
C SER A 7 -1.42 -8.09 -25.94
N ARG A 8 -0.51 -8.08 -24.96
CA ARG A 8 0.95 -7.92 -25.15
C ARG A 8 1.81 -9.02 -24.54
N CYS A 9 1.24 -9.97 -23.80
CA CYS A 9 2.01 -11.00 -23.11
C CYS A 9 2.03 -12.28 -23.95
N LEU A 10 3.15 -12.57 -24.62
CA LEU A 10 3.35 -13.82 -25.39
C LEU A 10 3.71 -15.01 -24.49
N ASP A 11 3.94 -14.80 -23.20
CA ASP A 11 4.19 -15.83 -22.19
C ASP A 11 3.46 -15.47 -20.87
N SER A 12 2.89 -16.50 -20.24
CA SER A 12 2.39 -16.56 -18.87
C SER A 12 3.30 -15.90 -17.82
N SER A 13 4.62 -15.91 -18.02
CA SER A 13 5.61 -15.29 -17.12
C SER A 13 5.50 -13.76 -17.01
N CYS A 14 5.12 -13.09 -18.10
CA CYS A 14 4.97 -11.63 -18.15
C CYS A 14 3.73 -11.14 -17.36
N CYS A 15 2.68 -11.97 -17.25
CA CYS A 15 1.50 -11.64 -16.44
C CYS A 15 1.83 -11.62 -14.94
N THR A 16 2.67 -12.54 -14.48
CA THR A 16 3.18 -12.54 -13.10
C THR A 16 4.05 -11.32 -12.82
N GLU A 17 4.99 -10.97 -13.71
CA GLU A 17 5.81 -9.75 -13.54
C GLU A 17 4.97 -8.46 -13.52
N CYS A 18 3.94 -8.36 -14.37
CA CYS A 18 3.01 -7.23 -14.33
C CYS A 18 2.17 -7.19 -13.06
N GLN A 19 1.76 -8.36 -12.54
CA GLN A 19 1.07 -8.42 -11.25
C GLN A 19 1.95 -7.82 -10.16
N LEU A 20 3.22 -8.26 -10.08
CA LEU A 20 4.22 -7.88 -9.09
C LEU A 20 4.53 -6.37 -9.02
N GLY A 21 4.25 -5.65 -10.10
CA GLY A 21 4.35 -4.19 -10.14
C GLY A 21 3.22 -3.49 -9.36
N TYR A 22 2.03 -4.08 -9.30
CA TYR A 22 0.88 -3.48 -8.61
C TYR A 22 1.07 -3.48 -7.10
N GLU A 23 1.68 -4.51 -6.50
CA GLU A 23 1.99 -4.55 -5.06
C GLU A 23 2.96 -3.42 -4.69
N TRP A 24 3.98 -3.18 -5.52
CA TRP A 24 4.95 -2.11 -5.28
C TRP A 24 4.26 -0.74 -5.31
N SER A 25 3.46 -0.48 -6.36
CA SER A 25 2.68 0.76 -6.48
C SER A 25 1.68 0.91 -5.35
N TYR A 26 1.10 -0.19 -4.87
CA TYR A 26 0.21 -0.20 -3.72
C TYR A 26 0.94 0.23 -2.43
N GLY A 27 2.17 -0.26 -2.20
CA GLY A 27 3.00 0.19 -1.08
C GLY A 27 3.25 1.71 -1.10
N VAL A 28 3.52 2.28 -2.29
CA VAL A 28 3.65 3.74 -2.45
C VAL A 28 2.34 4.45 -2.16
N LEU A 29 1.21 3.96 -2.69
CA LEU A 29 -0.10 4.53 -2.42
C LEU A 29 -0.42 4.52 -0.92
N CYS A 30 -0.14 3.41 -0.22
CA CYS A 30 -0.28 3.35 1.23
C CYS A 30 0.56 4.44 1.90
N TRP A 31 1.83 4.58 1.51
CA TRP A 31 2.69 5.63 2.05
C TRP A 31 2.13 7.04 1.80
N GLU A 32 1.57 7.30 0.61
CA GLU A 32 0.89 8.57 0.30
C GLU A 32 -0.31 8.81 1.21
N VAL A 33 -1.16 7.80 1.43
CA VAL A 33 -2.31 7.89 2.34
C VAL A 33 -1.86 8.21 3.77
N PHE A 34 -0.91 7.44 4.30
CA PHE A 34 -0.43 7.60 5.68
C PHE A 34 0.45 8.84 5.88
N SER A 35 1.06 9.37 4.83
CA SER A 35 1.79 10.64 4.88
C SER A 35 0.90 11.88 4.73
N ALA A 36 -0.42 11.70 4.59
CA ALA A 36 -1.40 12.75 4.30
C ALA A 36 -1.16 13.43 2.93
N GLY A 37 -0.85 12.64 1.92
CA GLY A 37 -0.71 13.07 0.52
C GLY A 37 0.63 13.74 0.20
N LYS A 38 1.71 13.38 0.91
CA LYS A 38 3.05 13.88 0.53
C LYS A 38 3.48 13.25 -0.79
N ILE A 39 4.35 13.96 -1.50
CA ILE A 39 4.94 13.48 -2.75
C ILE A 39 6.01 12.43 -2.40
N PRO A 40 5.92 11.20 -2.95
CA PRO A 40 6.97 10.20 -2.78
C PRO A 40 8.23 10.65 -3.55
N TYR A 41 9.40 10.50 -2.92
CA TYR A 41 10.72 10.86 -3.50
C TYR A 41 10.77 12.28 -4.11
N PRO A 42 10.53 13.34 -3.30
CA PRO A 42 10.40 14.70 -3.82
C PRO A 42 11.71 15.19 -4.46
N GLY A 43 11.62 15.76 -5.66
CA GLY A 43 12.75 16.38 -6.36
C GLY A 43 13.71 15.42 -7.05
N MET A 44 13.39 14.12 -7.08
CA MET A 44 14.19 13.10 -7.77
C MET A 44 13.76 12.97 -9.23
N ASP A 45 14.73 12.90 -10.14
CA ASP A 45 14.48 12.50 -11.52
C ASP A 45 14.39 10.96 -11.65
N PRO A 46 13.84 10.42 -12.76
CA PRO A 46 13.67 8.97 -12.91
C PRO A 46 14.96 8.16 -12.82
N ILE A 47 16.09 8.70 -13.30
CA ILE A 47 17.38 7.99 -13.29
C ILE A 47 17.90 7.93 -11.85
N GLY A 48 17.93 9.07 -11.16
CA GLY A 48 18.33 9.12 -9.75
C GLY A 48 17.43 8.27 -8.85
N LEU A 49 16.14 8.14 -9.17
CA LEU A 49 15.23 7.25 -8.45
C LEU A 49 15.58 5.77 -8.62
N VAL A 50 15.91 5.34 -9.84
CA VAL A 50 16.33 3.95 -10.08
C VAL A 50 17.62 3.65 -9.31
N GLU A 51 18.62 4.53 -9.37
CA GLU A 51 19.88 4.35 -8.63
C GLU A 51 19.67 4.27 -7.11
N LEU A 52 18.78 5.11 -6.57
CA LEU A 52 18.44 5.10 -5.14
C LEU A 52 17.72 3.80 -4.73
N LEU A 53 16.81 3.31 -5.57
CA LEU A 53 16.07 2.07 -5.33
C LEU A 53 16.97 0.83 -5.45
N ASP A 54 17.89 0.82 -6.42
CA ASP A 54 18.92 -0.21 -6.60
C ASP A 54 19.93 -0.20 -5.44
N GLY A 55 20.17 0.96 -4.83
CA GLY A 55 20.91 1.09 -3.57
C GLY A 55 20.17 0.55 -2.33
N GLY A 56 18.98 -0.03 -2.50
CA GLY A 56 18.15 -0.58 -1.43
C GLY A 56 17.42 0.46 -0.60
N GLN A 57 17.48 1.75 -0.96
CA GLN A 57 16.78 2.78 -0.22
C GLN A 57 15.28 2.75 -0.54
N ARG A 58 14.46 3.03 0.46
CA ARG A 58 12.99 3.08 0.38
C ARG A 58 12.47 4.31 1.10
N LEU A 59 11.18 4.62 0.94
CA LEU A 59 10.54 5.72 1.67
C LEU A 59 10.60 5.44 3.17
N SER A 60 10.96 6.45 3.96
CA SER A 60 10.95 6.37 5.41
C SER A 60 9.52 6.34 5.96
N CYS A 61 9.33 5.73 7.12
CA CYS A 61 8.05 5.75 7.81
C CYS A 61 7.56 7.20 8.00
N PRO A 62 6.33 7.55 7.61
CA PRO A 62 5.75 8.85 7.89
C PRO A 62 5.84 9.17 9.39
N HIS A 63 6.37 10.35 9.74
CA HIS A 63 6.49 10.81 11.12
C HIS A 63 5.13 11.29 11.66
N ASN A 64 4.19 10.37 11.89
CA ASN A 64 2.92 10.66 12.54
C ASN A 64 2.40 9.44 13.32
N GLU A 65 1.45 9.70 14.22
CA GLU A 65 0.80 8.67 15.05
C GLU A 65 -0.11 7.73 14.24
N ALA A 66 -0.40 8.07 12.98
CA ALA A 66 -1.31 7.28 12.14
C ALA A 66 -0.62 6.09 11.47
N CYS A 67 0.70 6.14 11.27
CA CYS A 67 1.46 5.06 10.66
C CYS A 67 2.09 4.17 11.74
N SER A 68 1.41 3.08 12.08
CA SER A 68 1.96 2.07 13.00
C SER A 68 3.14 1.31 12.37
N GLU A 69 3.91 0.62 13.22
CA GLU A 69 4.99 -0.27 12.77
C GLU A 69 4.46 -1.39 11.86
N ASP A 70 3.29 -1.95 12.17
CA ASP A 70 2.65 -3.00 11.35
C ASP A 70 2.29 -2.49 9.95
N ILE A 71 1.77 -1.25 9.87
CA ILE A 71 1.44 -0.59 8.60
C ILE A 71 2.72 -0.38 7.78
N TYR A 72 3.78 0.13 8.41
CA TYR A 72 5.04 0.37 7.72
C TYR A 72 5.75 -0.94 7.32
N SER A 73 5.63 -1.99 8.12
CA SER A 73 6.12 -3.33 7.78
C SER A 73 5.43 -3.87 6.53
N LEU A 74 4.11 -3.69 6.41
CA LEU A 74 3.36 -4.06 5.21
C LEU A 74 3.84 -3.27 3.97
N MET A 75 4.09 -1.97 4.09
CA MET A 75 4.68 -1.18 3.01
C MET A 75 6.05 -1.70 2.57
N GLN A 76 6.91 -2.08 3.52
CA GLN A 76 8.24 -2.62 3.23
C GLN A 76 8.16 -3.97 2.50
N GLN A 77 7.22 -4.84 2.86
CA GLN A 77 6.98 -6.10 2.16
C GLN A 77 6.57 -5.86 0.69
N CYS A 78 5.72 -4.87 0.43
CA CYS A 78 5.40 -4.45 -0.95
C CYS A 78 6.62 -3.97 -1.74
N TRP A 79 7.65 -3.47 -1.06
CA TRP A 79 8.87 -2.93 -1.68
C TRP A 79 10.06 -3.88 -1.65
N ALA A 80 9.82 -5.18 -1.41
CA ALA A 80 10.83 -6.21 -1.50
C ALA A 80 11.52 -6.18 -2.88
N GLU A 81 12.84 -6.38 -2.86
CA GLU A 81 13.67 -6.37 -4.06
C GLU A 81 13.27 -7.50 -5.01
N SER A 82 13.16 -8.72 -4.46
CA SER A 82 12.59 -9.86 -5.18
C SER A 82 11.08 -9.66 -5.33
N PRO A 83 10.55 -9.74 -6.56
CA PRO A 83 9.11 -9.76 -6.80
C PRO A 83 8.40 -10.92 -6.07
N ASP A 84 9.02 -12.09 -6.01
CA ASP A 84 8.42 -13.29 -5.39
C ASP A 84 8.24 -13.17 -3.87
N ASP A 85 8.98 -12.25 -3.23
CA ASP A 85 8.88 -11.97 -1.79
C ASP A 85 7.76 -10.96 -1.47
N ARG A 86 7.11 -10.38 -2.49
CA ARG A 86 6.03 -9.42 -2.30
C ARG A 86 4.72 -10.16 -1.97
N PRO A 87 3.92 -9.64 -1.04
CA PRO A 87 2.66 -10.27 -0.64
C PRO A 87 1.66 -10.24 -1.77
N LEU A 88 0.89 -11.31 -1.96
CA LEU A 88 -0.19 -11.31 -2.94
C LEU A 88 -1.25 -10.28 -2.54
N PHE A 89 -1.94 -9.70 -3.54
CA PHE A 89 -3.00 -8.74 -3.27
C PHE A 89 -4.09 -9.26 -2.33
N SER A 90 -4.38 -10.57 -2.35
CA SER A 90 -5.29 -11.20 -1.39
C SER A 90 -4.84 -11.05 0.07
N ASP A 91 -3.54 -11.16 0.29
CA ASP A 91 -2.93 -11.11 1.62
C ASP A 91 -2.85 -9.66 2.12
N LEU A 92 -2.60 -8.73 1.20
CA LEU A 92 -2.68 -7.29 1.47
C LEU A 92 -4.07 -6.87 1.94
N VAL A 93 -5.12 -7.31 1.24
CA VAL A 93 -6.52 -7.04 1.64
C VAL A 93 -6.80 -7.60 3.03
N GLY A 94 -6.36 -8.84 3.31
CA GLY A 94 -6.52 -9.44 4.63
C GLY A 94 -5.82 -8.66 5.74
N SER A 95 -4.58 -8.24 5.49
CA SER A 95 -3.75 -7.52 6.46
C SER A 95 -4.32 -6.12 6.76
N VAL A 96 -4.71 -5.38 5.72
CA VAL A 96 -5.34 -4.06 5.87
C VAL A 96 -6.69 -4.18 6.57
N ASN A 97 -7.47 -5.22 6.24
CA ASN A 97 -8.72 -5.47 6.93
C ASN A 97 -8.50 -5.75 8.42
N ALA A 98 -7.49 -6.54 8.79
CA ALA A 98 -7.15 -6.79 10.19
C ALA A 98 -6.77 -5.51 10.96
N LEU A 99 -6.11 -4.55 10.29
CA LEU A 99 -5.75 -3.25 10.87
C LEU A 99 -6.96 -2.30 11.01
N ILE A 100 -7.93 -2.36 10.09
CA ILE A 100 -9.10 -1.47 10.06
C ILE A 100 -10.26 -2.01 10.91
N MET A 101 -10.40 -3.33 11.05
CA MET A 101 -11.51 -3.96 11.79
C MET A 101 -11.68 -3.45 13.23
N PRO A 102 -10.60 -3.19 14.01
CA PRO A 102 -10.73 -2.56 15.33
C PRO A 102 -11.31 -1.14 15.30
N LEU A 103 -11.22 -0.44 14.17
CA LEU A 103 -11.73 0.92 13.97
C LEU A 103 -13.19 0.94 13.49
N ALA A 104 -13.72 -0.20 13.03
CA ALA A 104 -15.10 -0.31 12.51
C ALA A 104 -16.19 0.20 13.47
N PRO A 105 -16.10 0.01 14.81
CA PRO A 105 -17.08 0.57 15.75
C PRO A 105 -17.06 2.10 15.82
N TYR A 106 -15.92 2.72 15.49
CA TYR A 106 -15.69 4.16 15.61
C TYR A 106 -16.02 4.93 14.32
N LEU A 107 -15.97 4.28 13.16
CA LEU A 107 -16.22 4.89 11.86
C LEU A 107 -17.67 4.67 11.42
N ILE A 108 -18.52 5.68 11.58
CA ILE A 108 -19.84 5.71 10.93
C ILE A 108 -19.65 6.29 9.53
N VAL A 109 -19.80 5.44 8.52
CA VAL A 109 -19.93 5.89 7.13
C VAL A 109 -21.37 6.38 6.95
N SER A 110 -21.56 7.69 7.07
CA SER A 110 -22.87 8.30 6.81
C SER A 110 -23.15 8.25 5.30
N ASN A 111 -24.42 8.10 4.92
CA ASN A 111 -24.86 8.04 3.52
C ASN A 111 -24.46 9.26 2.66
N ASP A 112 -23.95 10.32 3.30
CA ASP A 112 -23.47 11.56 2.67
C ASP A 112 -21.92 11.59 2.52
N SER A 113 -21.26 10.42 2.51
CA SER A 113 -19.80 10.30 2.37
C SER A 113 -18.98 11.01 3.45
N THR A 114 -19.62 11.42 4.55
CA THR A 114 -18.97 12.05 5.70
C THR A 114 -18.65 10.98 6.74
N PHE A 115 -17.38 10.91 7.14
CA PHE A 115 -16.94 10.08 8.25
C PHE A 115 -17.32 10.77 9.55
N GLN A 116 -18.26 10.19 10.28
CA GLN A 116 -18.61 10.66 11.64
C GLN A 116 -18.06 9.67 12.66
N LEU A 117 -17.39 10.19 13.69
CA LEU A 117 -16.98 9.37 14.82
C LEU A 117 -18.22 8.96 15.61
N ASN A 118 -18.39 7.65 15.84
CA ASN A 118 -19.49 7.14 16.65
C ASN A 118 -19.34 7.61 18.10
N HIS A 119 -20.19 8.55 18.52
CA HIS A 119 -20.15 9.14 19.87
C HIS A 119 -20.56 8.15 20.98
N ASP A 120 -21.16 7.00 20.65
CA ASP A 120 -21.54 5.98 21.63
C ASP A 120 -20.33 5.18 22.17
N HIS A 121 -19.15 5.31 21.53
CA HIS A 121 -17.93 4.61 21.92
C HIS A 121 -16.78 5.55 22.37
N ILE A 122 -17.04 6.86 22.51
CA ILE A 122 -16.00 7.87 22.88
C ILE A 122 -15.79 7.97 24.41
N TYR A 123 -16.66 7.34 25.22
CA TYR A 123 -16.55 7.37 26.68
C TYR A 123 -16.13 6.01 27.24
N TYR A 124 -14.84 5.68 27.16
CA TYR A 124 -14.09 4.88 28.15
C TYR A 124 -12.60 5.19 28.03
#